data_AF-A0A8S2ZDD6-F1
#
_entry.id   AF-A0A8S2ZDD6-F1
#
_cell.length_a   1.000
_cell.length_b   1.000
_cell.length_c   1.000
_cell.angle_alpha   90.00
_cell.angle_beta   90.00
_cell.angle_gamma   90.00
#
_symmetry.space_group_name_H-M   'P 1'
#
loop_
_entity.id
_entity.type
_entity.pdbx_description
1 polymer ?
#
loop_
_entity_poly.entity_id
_entity_poly.type
_entity_poly.pdbx_seq_one_letter_code
_entity_poly.pdbx_strand_id
1 'polypeptide(L)'
;MKSKDTQKVVLRMTDDGRRSARKLANSLGVSKGAIGQIIHDDLHLHAYHVTIQPNLKDEHKQGRISFAYWVRKSLRKQDQEKILFFDEKYFELDGIYNRQNDRFILLVAARMKPATIAPIKFKMTPTMLTPAAAPSVTTLELL
;
A
#
# COMPACT_ATOMS: atom_id res chain seq x y z
N MET A 1 34.19 2.48 -3.21
CA MET A 1 33.90 3.75 -3.92
C MET A 1 33.92 4.89 -2.89
N LYS A 2 34.16 6.15 -3.29
CA LYS A 2 34.60 7.21 -2.36
C LYS A 2 33.48 7.61 -1.38
N SER A 3 33.77 7.55 -0.08
CA SER A 3 32.92 7.95 1.06
C SER A 3 32.07 9.23 0.84
N LYS A 4 32.58 10.19 0.06
CA LYS A 4 31.86 11.43 -0.30
C LYS A 4 30.59 11.21 -1.14
N ASP A 5 30.60 10.25 -2.06
CA ASP A 5 29.46 9.97 -2.94
C ASP A 5 28.32 9.30 -2.15
N THR A 6 28.69 8.38 -1.27
CA THR A 6 27.81 7.74 -0.28
C THR A 6 27.13 8.79 0.61
N GLN A 7 27.89 9.74 1.17
CA GLN A 7 27.36 10.83 1.99
C GLN A 7 26.39 11.73 1.22
N LYS A 8 26.69 12.04 -0.04
CA LYS A 8 25.83 12.86 -0.90
C LYS A 8 24.51 12.15 -1.23
N VAL A 9 24.57 10.83 -1.45
CA VAL A 9 23.38 9.99 -1.64
C VAL A 9 22.52 9.96 -0.37
N VAL A 10 23.14 9.75 0.80
CA VAL A 10 22.45 9.80 2.10
C VAL A 10 21.73 11.13 2.28
N LEU A 11 22.44 12.26 2.12
CA LEU A 11 21.87 13.60 2.29
C LEU A 11 20.62 13.82 1.42
N ARG A 12 20.67 13.41 0.15
CA ARG A 12 19.54 13.54 -0.79
C ARG A 12 18.38 12.60 -0.46
N MET A 13 18.65 11.46 0.18
CA MET A 13 17.61 10.55 0.66
C MET A 13 16.95 11.05 1.94
N THR A 14 17.68 11.75 2.81
CA THR A 14 17.11 12.35 4.03
C THR A 14 16.15 13.49 3.71
N ASP A 15 16.45 14.30 2.68
CA ASP A 15 15.57 15.39 2.23
C ASP A 15 14.22 14.87 1.71
N ASP A 16 14.25 13.85 0.84
CA ASP A 16 13.06 13.30 0.18
C ASP A 16 13.20 11.78 -0.02
N GLY A 17 12.89 11.00 1.01
CA GLY A 17 13.04 9.53 1.04
C GLY A 17 12.15 8.74 0.07
N ARG A 18 11.31 9.42 -0.72
CA ARG A 18 10.37 8.82 -1.70
C ARG A 18 10.85 8.88 -3.16
N ARG A 19 12.09 9.28 -3.41
CA ARG A 19 12.62 9.41 -4.77
C ARG A 19 13.01 8.04 -5.33
N SER A 20 12.68 7.81 -6.61
CA SER A 20 13.16 6.64 -7.33
C SER A 20 14.67 6.75 -7.59
N ALA A 21 15.36 5.62 -7.68
CA ALA A 21 16.79 5.57 -8.01
C ALA A 21 17.13 6.32 -9.31
N ARG A 22 16.20 6.34 -10.29
CA ARG A 22 16.35 7.11 -11.54
C ARG A 22 16.32 8.62 -11.30
N LYS A 23 15.40 9.12 -10.48
CA LYS A 23 15.36 10.54 -10.14
C LYS A 23 16.59 10.94 -9.33
N LEU A 24 17.06 10.06 -8.44
CA LEU A 24 18.28 10.25 -7.66
C LEU A 24 19.51 10.35 -8.59
N ALA A 25 19.62 9.41 -9.55
CA ALA A 25 20.64 9.39 -10.60
C ALA A 25 20.73 10.69 -11.37
N ASN A 26 19.60 11.13 -11.92
CA ASN A 26 19.53 12.37 -12.68
C ASN A 26 19.91 13.59 -11.84
N SER A 27 19.49 13.63 -10.56
CA SER A 27 19.81 14.76 -9.67
C SER A 27 21.29 14.83 -9.26
N LEU A 28 21.98 13.70 -9.25
CA LEU A 28 23.37 13.59 -8.84
C LEU A 28 24.34 13.53 -10.03
N GLY A 29 23.83 13.33 -11.25
CA GLY A 29 24.63 13.13 -12.46
C GLY A 29 25.34 11.78 -12.49
N VAL A 30 24.80 10.77 -11.79
CA VAL A 30 25.40 9.43 -11.63
C VAL A 30 24.57 8.40 -12.37
N SER A 31 25.18 7.30 -12.82
CA SER A 31 24.43 6.20 -13.43
C SER A 31 23.47 5.54 -12.43
N LYS A 32 22.33 5.04 -12.93
CA LYS A 32 21.36 4.29 -12.10
C LYS A 32 22.02 3.07 -11.42
N GLY A 33 22.91 2.38 -12.13
CA GLY A 33 23.60 1.19 -11.63
C GLY A 33 24.49 1.49 -10.42
N ALA A 34 25.29 2.55 -10.50
CA ALA A 34 26.13 2.96 -9.39
C ALA A 34 25.32 3.36 -8.15
N ILE A 35 24.16 4.01 -8.33
CA ILE A 35 23.25 4.29 -7.22
C ILE A 35 22.65 3.01 -6.62
N GLY A 36 22.30 2.03 -7.46
CA GLY A 36 21.82 0.73 -6.98
C GLY A 36 22.86 0.02 -6.10
N GLN A 37 24.12 -0.02 -6.55
CA GLN A 37 25.24 -0.56 -5.78
C GLN A 37 25.43 0.20 -4.47
N ILE A 38 25.44 1.53 -4.49
CA ILE A 38 25.57 2.34 -3.27
C ILE A 38 24.44 1.99 -2.28
N ILE A 39 23.19 1.92 -2.74
CA ILE A 39 22.04 1.66 -1.87
C ILE A 39 22.09 0.25 -1.25
N HIS A 40 22.41 -0.78 -2.04
CA HIS A 40 22.34 -2.17 -1.59
C HIS A 40 23.65 -2.70 -1.00
N ASP A 41 24.78 -2.37 -1.62
CA ASP A 41 26.09 -2.91 -1.27
C ASP A 41 26.81 -2.02 -0.24
N ASP A 42 26.74 -0.69 -0.39
CA ASP A 42 27.45 0.23 0.54
C ASP A 42 26.59 0.63 1.76
N LEU A 43 25.28 0.89 1.58
CA LEU A 43 24.38 1.33 2.67
C LEU A 43 23.49 0.20 3.21
N HIS A 44 23.43 -0.96 2.54
CA HIS A 44 22.57 -2.09 2.92
C HIS A 44 21.10 -1.72 3.16
N LEU A 45 20.55 -0.85 2.31
CA LEU A 45 19.15 -0.43 2.41
C LEU A 45 18.24 -1.30 1.56
N HIS A 46 17.03 -1.49 2.07
CA HIS A 46 15.96 -2.22 1.40
C HIS A 46 14.81 -1.29 1.04
N ALA A 47 14.15 -1.60 -0.08
CA ALA A 47 12.94 -0.92 -0.49
C ALA A 47 11.75 -1.49 0.27
N TYR A 48 10.99 -0.62 0.94
CA TYR A 48 9.77 -0.98 1.65
C TYR A 48 8.54 -0.50 0.88
N HIS A 49 7.47 -1.30 0.94
CA HIS A 49 6.18 -0.96 0.35
C HIS A 49 5.28 -0.26 1.39
N VAL A 50 4.65 0.85 1.01
CA VAL A 50 3.71 1.56 1.88
C VAL A 50 2.41 0.76 1.98
N THR A 51 2.08 0.28 3.17
CA THR A 51 0.76 -0.32 3.43
C THR A 51 -0.15 0.74 4.03
N ILE A 52 -1.19 1.13 3.30
CA ILE A 52 -2.22 2.04 3.81
C ILE A 52 -3.18 1.20 4.66
N GLN A 53 -3.31 1.57 5.93
CA GLN A 53 -4.29 0.96 6.83
C GLN A 53 -5.39 1.99 7.15
N PRO A 54 -6.65 1.55 7.26
CA PRO A 54 -7.72 2.44 7.69
C PRO A 54 -7.42 2.95 9.11
N ASN A 55 -7.63 4.25 9.34
CA ASN A 55 -7.49 4.84 10.66
C ASN A 55 -8.69 4.46 11.53
N LEU A 56 -8.59 3.31 12.22
CA LEU A 56 -9.65 2.79 13.09
C LEU A 56 -9.58 3.43 14.47
N LYS A 57 -10.61 4.18 14.82
CA LYS A 57 -10.89 4.58 16.22
C LYS A 57 -11.19 3.36 17.08
N ASP A 58 -11.00 3.49 18.38
CA ASP A 58 -11.20 2.39 19.32
C ASP A 58 -12.64 1.89 19.36
N GLU A 59 -13.62 2.78 19.17
CA GLU A 59 -15.04 2.42 18.99
C GLU A 59 -15.27 1.47 17.82
N HIS A 60 -14.65 1.75 16.66
CA HIS A 60 -14.74 0.88 15.48
C HIS A 60 -14.09 -0.47 15.74
N LYS A 61 -12.97 -0.51 16.48
CA LYS A 61 -12.32 -1.77 16.86
C LYS A 61 -13.26 -2.61 17.72
N GLN A 62 -13.87 -1.99 18.73
CA GLN A 62 -14.80 -2.69 19.61
C GLN A 62 -16.02 -3.24 18.86
N GLY A 63 -16.61 -2.44 17.96
CA GLY A 63 -17.73 -2.90 17.14
C GLY A 63 -17.37 -4.09 16.26
N ARG A 64 -16.19 -4.07 15.62
CA ARG A 64 -15.70 -5.17 14.78
C ARG A 64 -15.43 -6.44 15.59
N ILE A 65 -14.88 -6.31 16.79
CA ILE A 65 -14.63 -7.43 17.70
C ILE A 65 -15.95 -8.06 18.14
N SER A 66 -16.92 -7.25 18.61
CA SER A 66 -18.24 -7.72 19.02
C SER A 66 -18.96 -8.44 17.87
N PHE A 67 -18.89 -7.89 16.66
CA PHE A 67 -19.46 -8.53 15.48
C PHE A 67 -18.77 -9.87 15.16
N ALA A 68 -17.42 -9.92 15.20
CA ALA A 68 -16.69 -11.16 14.96
C ALA A 68 -17.04 -12.26 15.96
N TYR A 69 -17.20 -11.93 17.25
CA TYR A 69 -17.67 -12.87 18.26
C TYR A 69 -19.09 -13.33 18.01
N TRP A 70 -19.98 -12.41 17.63
CA TRP A 70 -21.37 -12.74 17.29
C TRP A 70 -21.44 -13.68 16.09
N VAL A 71 -20.70 -13.39 15.01
CA VAL A 71 -20.61 -14.25 13.82
C VAL A 71 -20.09 -15.63 14.21
N ARG A 72 -19.00 -15.71 14.97
CA ARG A 72 -18.43 -17.00 15.41
C ARG A 72 -19.43 -17.84 16.19
N LYS A 73 -20.29 -17.22 17.01
CA LYS A 73 -21.27 -17.93 17.84
C LYS A 73 -22.56 -18.28 17.09
N SER A 74 -23.00 -17.40 16.20
CA SER A 74 -24.36 -17.46 15.63
C SER A 74 -24.38 -18.07 14.23
N LEU A 75 -23.27 -18.00 13.49
CA LEU A 75 -23.20 -18.40 12.09
C LEU A 75 -22.62 -19.81 11.96
N ARG A 76 -23.49 -20.78 11.68
CA ARG A 76 -23.10 -22.17 11.40
C ARG A 76 -22.66 -22.29 9.93
N LYS A 77 -21.84 -23.29 9.61
CA LYS A 77 -21.36 -23.51 8.22
C LYS A 77 -22.47 -23.55 7.18
N GLN A 78 -23.60 -24.21 7.51
CA GLN A 78 -24.77 -24.33 6.63
C GLN A 78 -25.52 -23.01 6.39
N ASP A 79 -25.32 -22.02 7.26
CA ASP A 79 -25.99 -20.72 7.15
C ASP A 79 -25.15 -19.71 6.34
N GLN A 80 -23.91 -20.06 5.97
CA GLN A 80 -23.04 -19.20 5.16
C GLN A 80 -23.56 -19.01 3.72
N GLU A 81 -24.11 -20.06 3.13
CA GLU A 81 -24.65 -20.05 1.75
C GLU A 81 -25.94 -19.24 1.62
N LYS A 82 -26.61 -18.94 2.74
CA LYS A 82 -27.83 -18.14 2.78
C LYS A 82 -27.56 -16.64 2.85
N ILE A 83 -26.30 -16.23 3.06
CA ILE A 83 -25.94 -14.82 3.19
C ILE A 83 -25.61 -14.27 1.81
N LEU A 84 -26.45 -13.35 1.36
CA LEU A 84 -26.19 -12.56 0.17
C LEU A 84 -25.59 -11.22 0.59
N PHE A 85 -24.34 -10.98 0.19
CA PHE A 85 -23.66 -9.72 0.42
C PHE A 85 -23.86 -8.78 -0.76
N PHE A 86 -24.10 -7.51 -0.45
CA PHE A 86 -24.20 -6.43 -1.43
C PHE A 86 -23.18 -5.35 -1.06
N ASP A 87 -22.49 -4.84 -2.07
CA ASP A 87 -21.57 -3.71 -1.91
C ASP A 87 -21.62 -2.85 -3.17
N GLU A 88 -21.46 -1.54 -3.00
CA GLU A 88 -21.40 -0.59 -4.10
C GLU A 88 -19.94 -0.26 -4.39
N LYS A 89 -19.56 -0.31 -5.67
CA LYS A 89 -18.21 0.01 -6.10
C LYS A 89 -18.22 0.98 -7.27
N TYR A 90 -17.40 2.02 -7.15
CA TYR A 90 -17.14 2.95 -8.24
C TYR A 90 -16.11 2.34 -9.22
N PHE A 91 -16.38 2.48 -10.51
CA PHE A 91 -15.48 2.10 -11.59
C PHE A 91 -15.04 3.36 -12.34
N GLU A 92 -13.75 3.68 -12.27
CA GLU A 92 -13.15 4.80 -13.00
C GLU A 92 -12.72 4.32 -14.40
N LEU A 93 -12.95 5.15 -15.43
CA LEU A 93 -12.54 4.86 -16.82
C LEU A 93 -11.03 5.01 -17.03
N ASP A 94 -10.40 5.87 -16.23
CA ASP A 94 -8.95 6.05 -16.22
C ASP A 94 -8.31 5.00 -15.32
N GLY A 95 -7.21 4.40 -15.78
CA GLY A 95 -6.51 3.35 -15.05
C GLY A 95 -6.12 3.78 -13.63
N ILE A 96 -6.50 2.97 -12.64
CA ILE A 96 -6.18 3.22 -11.24
C ILE A 96 -4.65 3.19 -11.07
N TYR A 97 -4.10 4.22 -10.41
CA TYR A 97 -2.70 4.28 -10.03
C TYR A 97 -2.25 2.98 -9.33
N ASN A 98 -1.25 2.29 -9.91
CA ASN A 98 -0.72 1.06 -9.33
C ASN A 98 0.06 1.37 -8.04
N ARG A 99 -0.61 1.19 -6.91
CA ARG A 99 -0.04 1.41 -5.56
C ARG A 99 1.18 0.53 -5.26
N GLN A 100 1.42 -0.57 -5.97
CA GLN A 100 2.65 -1.36 -5.80
C GLN A 100 3.93 -0.55 -6.11
N ASN A 101 3.79 0.56 -6.86
CA ASN A 101 4.87 1.46 -7.18
C ASN A 101 5.19 2.48 -6.05
N ASP A 102 4.38 2.55 -4.98
CA ASP A 102 4.66 3.36 -3.79
C ASP A 102 5.67 2.64 -2.89
N ARG A 103 6.94 2.62 -3.33
CA ARG A 103 8.08 2.11 -2.56
C ARG A 103 9.01 3.24 -2.16
N PHE A 104 9.54 3.15 -0.95
CA PHE A 104 10.50 4.09 -0.40
C PHE A 104 11.68 3.35 0.19
N ILE A 105 12.85 3.99 0.16
CA ILE A 105 14.08 3.44 0.71
C ILE A 105 14.20 4.02 2.11
N LEU A 106 14.07 3.18 3.13
CA LEU A 106 14.24 3.59 4.52
C LEU A 106 15.72 3.56 4.86
N LEU A 107 16.29 4.73 5.15
CA LEU A 107 17.54 4.79 5.88
C LEU A 107 17.25 4.26 7.30
N VAL A 108 17.94 3.22 7.75
CA VAL A 108 17.69 2.56 9.06
C VAL A 108 17.75 3.55 10.25
N ALA A 109 18.40 4.70 10.08
CA ALA A 109 18.43 5.78 11.08
C ALA A 109 17.13 6.60 11.17
N ALA A 110 16.29 6.61 10.14
CA ALA A 110 14.99 7.27 10.17
C ALA A 110 13.93 6.26 10.64
N ARG A 111 13.79 6.11 11.97
CA ARG A 111 12.56 5.58 12.58
C ARG A 111 11.42 6.54 12.25
N MET A 112 10.88 6.46 11.04
CA MET A 112 9.62 7.12 10.72
C MET A 112 8.54 6.39 11.54
N LYS A 113 8.05 7.06 12.59
CA LYS A 113 6.71 6.77 13.11
C LYS A 113 5.77 6.79 11.90
N PRO A 114 4.81 5.86 11.78
CA PRO A 114 3.91 5.84 10.63
C PRO A 114 3.28 7.23 10.52
N ALA A 115 3.72 7.99 9.53
CA ALA A 115 3.18 9.31 9.30
C ALA A 115 1.69 9.09 9.06
N THR A 116 0.84 9.70 9.87
CA THR A 116 -0.59 9.79 9.61
C THR A 116 -0.74 10.38 8.21
N ILE A 117 -0.90 9.50 7.21
CA ILE A 117 -1.07 9.91 5.83
C ILE A 117 -2.38 10.70 5.82
N ALA A 118 -2.28 12.01 5.59
CA ALA A 118 -3.44 12.87 5.45
C ALA A 118 -4.38 12.25 4.40
N PRO A 119 -5.71 12.30 4.62
CA PRO A 119 -6.66 11.69 3.70
C PRO A 119 -6.45 12.26 2.29
N ILE A 120 -6.19 11.37 1.34
CA ILE A 120 -6.11 11.70 -0.08
C ILE A 120 -7.52 12.17 -0.48
N LYS A 121 -7.68 13.47 -0.78
CA LYS A 121 -8.93 14.01 -1.31
C LYS A 121 -9.10 13.53 -2.75
N PHE A 122 -9.98 12.57 -2.98
CA PHE A 122 -10.44 12.21 -4.32
C PHE A 122 -11.26 13.37 -4.90
N LYS A 123 -10.88 13.87 -6.08
CA LYS A 123 -11.74 14.76 -6.87
C LYS A 123 -12.72 13.87 -7.64
N MET A 124 -14.02 14.01 -7.38
CA MET A 124 -15.04 13.24 -8.10
C MET A 124 -15.20 13.78 -9.53
N THR A 125 -14.93 12.93 -10.51
CA THR A 125 -15.39 13.07 -11.90
C THR A 125 -16.65 12.22 -12.10
N PRO A 126 -17.52 12.53 -13.09
CA PRO A 126 -18.81 11.87 -13.24
C PRO A 126 -18.62 10.37 -13.55
N THR A 127 -19.18 9.53 -12.68
CA THR A 127 -19.01 8.06 -12.69
C THR A 127 -20.37 7.38 -12.82
N MET A 128 -20.47 6.31 -13.61
CA MET A 128 -21.69 5.49 -13.73
C MET A 128 -21.79 4.48 -12.58
N LEU A 129 -22.99 4.30 -12.00
CA LEU A 129 -23.28 3.34 -10.94
C LEU A 129 -23.87 2.05 -11.53
N THR A 130 -23.30 0.90 -11.18
CA THR A 130 -23.85 -0.43 -11.52
C THR A 130 -23.87 -1.31 -10.27
N PRO A 131 -25.01 -1.89 -9.86
CA PRO A 131 -25.05 -2.84 -8.76
C PRO A 131 -24.43 -4.18 -9.17
N ALA A 132 -23.54 -4.73 -8.35
CA ALA A 132 -22.96 -6.06 -8.52
C ALA A 132 -23.26 -6.92 -7.29
N ALA A 133 -23.86 -8.09 -7.50
CA ALA A 133 -24.07 -9.10 -6.47
C ALA A 133 -23.17 -10.31 -6.77
N ALA A 134 -22.43 -10.79 -5.77
CA ALA A 134 -21.54 -11.95 -5.90
C ALA A 134 -22.12 -13.14 -5.10
N PRO A 135 -22.49 -14.26 -5.74
CA PRO A 135 -22.82 -15.49 -5.03
C PRO A 135 -21.55 -16.16 -4.49
N SER A 136 -21.67 -16.83 -3.34
CA SER A 136 -20.60 -17.63 -2.75
C SER A 136 -20.41 -18.96 -3.49
N VAL A 137 -19.27 -19.07 -4.18
CA VAL A 137 -18.60 -20.32 -4.61
C VAL A 137 -19.31 -21.15 -5.68
N THR A 138 -18.90 -20.99 -6.93
CA THR A 138 -19.09 -22.01 -7.99
C THR A 138 -17.90 -22.97 -7.93
N THR A 139 -18.12 -24.19 -7.45
CA THR A 139 -17.17 -25.29 -7.60
C THR A 139 -17.07 -25.64 -9.08
N LEU A 140 -15.90 -25.42 -9.68
CA LEU A 140 -15.56 -25.97 -10.99
C LEU A 140 -15.30 -27.47 -10.82
N GLU A 141 -16.29 -28.30 -11.15
CA GLU A 141 -16.06 -29.71 -11.46
C GLU A 141 -15.37 -29.77 -12.82
N LEU A 142 -14.08 -30.13 -12.83
CA LEU A 142 -13.35 -30.57 -14.01
C LEU A 142 -13.48 -32.09 -14.09
N LEU A 143 -14.29 -32.57 -15.03
CA LEU A 143 -14.18 -33.88 -15.69
C LEU A 143 -14.44 -33.70 -17.18
#